data_AF-E7GEN5-F1
#
_entry.id   AF-E7GEN5-F1
#
_cell.length_a   1.000
_cell.length_b   1.000
_cell.length_c   1.000
_cell.angle_alpha   90.00
_cell.angle_beta   90.00
_cell.angle_gamma   90.00
#
_symmetry.space_group_name_H-M   'P 1'
#
loop_
_entity.id
_entity.type
_entity.pdbx_description
1 polymer ?
#
loop_
_entity_poly.entity_id
_entity_poly.type
_entity_poly.pdbx_seq_one_letter_code
_entity_poly.pdbx_strand_id
1 'polypeptide(L)'
;MKQVFEDMILIILLTMIAVVGSCMISANLEITQAREFHANAIERIQASHFDESVINELIESAPNQHPEWILEVKTVSVYDDRKDMKVVLKYKITPLPLIEDRDYRTITGFAR
;
A
#
# COMPACT_ATOMS: atom_id res chain seq x y z
N MET A 1 1.41 6.32 48.88
CA MET A 1 0.39 6.62 47.87
C MET A 1 0.93 7.41 46.67
N LYS A 2 1.71 8.49 46.86
CA LYS A 2 2.24 9.31 45.75
C LYS A 2 3.07 8.52 44.71
N GLN A 3 3.98 7.65 45.17
CA GLN A 3 4.82 6.82 44.31
C GLN A 3 4.02 5.81 43.47
N VAL A 4 2.99 5.19 44.04
CA VAL A 4 2.09 4.28 43.30
C VAL A 4 1.33 5.01 42.19
N PHE A 5 0.92 6.26 42.42
CA PHE A 5 0.31 7.10 41.39
C PHE A 5 1.30 7.47 40.28
N GLU A 6 2.54 7.77 40.64
CA GLU A 6 3.61 8.12 39.70
C GLU A 6 3.97 6.93 38.79
N ASP A 7 4.12 5.74 39.37
CA ASP A 7 4.35 4.49 38.63
C ASP A 7 3.18 4.16 37.70
N MET A 8 1.93 4.37 38.16
CA MET A 8 0.74 4.15 37.33
C MET A 8 0.72 5.09 36.11
N ILE A 9 1.05 6.37 36.30
CA ILE A 9 1.14 7.35 35.19
C ILE A 9 2.26 6.95 34.23
N LEU A 10 3.41 6.50 34.74
CA LEU A 10 4.54 6.05 33.92
C LEU A 10 4.17 4.85 33.03
N ILE A 11 3.47 3.87 33.59
CA ILE A 11 3.02 2.68 32.85
C ILE A 11 2.01 3.08 31.77
N ILE A 12 1.07 3.98 32.08
CA ILE A 12 0.13 4.50 31.09
C ILE A 12 0.88 5.20 29.95
N LEU A 13 1.89 6.03 30.27
CA LEU A 13 2.69 6.71 29.26
C LEU A 13 3.46 5.72 28.37
N LEU A 14 4.07 4.71 28.96
CA LEU A 14 4.81 3.66 28.24
C LEU A 14 3.90 2.87 27.30
N THR A 15 2.73 2.47 27.77
CA THR A 15 1.75 1.75 26.93
C THR A 15 1.25 2.63 25.78
N MET A 16 1.04 3.92 26.01
CA MET A 16 0.65 4.86 24.95
C MET A 16 1.73 4.97 23.87
N ILE A 17 2.99 5.08 24.25
CA ILE A 17 4.13 5.11 23.31
C ILE A 17 4.22 3.79 22.53
N ALA A 18 4.05 2.65 23.21
CA ALA A 18 4.08 1.34 22.57
C ALA A 18 2.97 1.18 21.52
N VAL A 19 1.75 1.64 21.82
CA VAL A 19 0.62 1.63 20.88
C VAL A 19 0.93 2.50 19.67
N VAL A 20 1.36 3.75 19.87
CA VAL A 20 1.69 4.66 18.77
C VAL A 20 2.82 4.10 17.89
N GLY A 21 3.86 3.55 18.52
CA GLY A 21 4.98 2.92 17.83
C GLY A 21 4.55 1.71 16.99
N SER A 22 3.71 0.84 17.54
CA SER A 22 3.16 -0.30 16.80
C SER A 22 2.35 0.16 15.58
N CYS A 23 1.51 1.18 15.72
CA CYS A 23 0.73 1.70 14.60
C CYS A 23 1.61 2.33 13.51
N MET A 24 2.68 3.03 13.87
CA MET A 24 3.66 3.53 12.90
C MET A 24 4.37 2.41 12.13
N ILE A 25 4.72 1.31 12.80
CA ILE A 25 5.35 0.15 12.16
C ILE A 25 4.36 -0.50 11.19
N SER A 26 3.11 -0.74 11.60
CA SER A 26 2.08 -1.31 10.73
C SER A 26 1.84 -0.45 9.49
N ALA A 27 1.75 0.87 9.65
CA ALA A 27 1.58 1.78 8.51
C ALA A 27 2.76 1.70 7.51
N ASN A 28 3.99 1.57 8.00
CA ASN A 28 5.16 1.39 7.13
C ASN A 28 5.16 0.05 6.41
N LEU A 29 4.73 -1.02 7.07
CA LEU A 29 4.57 -2.34 6.45
C LEU A 29 3.56 -2.29 5.32
N GLU A 30 2.38 -1.67 5.52
CA GLU A 30 1.36 -1.53 4.49
C GLU A 30 1.87 -0.74 3.26
N ILE A 31 2.60 0.37 3.49
CA ILE A 31 3.25 1.13 2.40
C ILE A 31 4.24 0.26 1.62
N THR A 32 5.01 -0.56 2.33
CA THR A 32 6.05 -1.40 1.74
C THR A 32 5.42 -2.52 0.91
N GLN A 33 4.42 -3.20 1.45
CA GLN A 33 3.65 -4.22 0.74
C GLN A 33 2.98 -3.65 -0.52
N ALA A 34 2.36 -2.47 -0.43
CA ALA A 34 1.76 -1.81 -1.60
C ALA A 34 2.81 -1.51 -2.68
N ARG A 35 4.01 -1.08 -2.28
CA ARG A 35 5.12 -0.84 -3.22
C ARG A 35 5.63 -2.13 -3.85
N GLU A 36 5.79 -3.19 -3.07
CA GLU A 36 6.22 -4.50 -3.56
C GLU A 36 5.19 -5.10 -4.53
N PHE A 37 3.90 -5.02 -4.21
CA PHE A 37 2.82 -5.45 -5.09
C PHE A 37 2.84 -4.68 -6.41
N HIS A 38 3.00 -3.34 -6.35
CA HIS A 38 3.08 -2.50 -7.54
C HIS A 38 4.30 -2.84 -8.42
N ALA A 39 5.47 -3.05 -7.82
CA ALA A 39 6.67 -3.46 -8.53
C ALA A 39 6.50 -4.84 -9.20
N ASN A 40 5.95 -5.81 -8.47
CA ASN A 40 5.66 -7.14 -8.98
C ASN A 40 4.64 -7.10 -10.14
N ALA A 41 3.60 -6.28 -10.03
CA ALA A 41 2.62 -6.09 -11.10
C ALA A 41 3.28 -5.56 -12.38
N ILE A 42 4.19 -4.57 -12.27
CA ILE A 42 4.95 -4.06 -13.43
C ILE A 42 5.80 -5.18 -14.04
N GLU A 43 6.58 -5.89 -13.23
CA GLU A 43 7.45 -6.97 -13.70
C GLU A 43 6.66 -8.10 -14.38
N ARG A 44 5.52 -8.52 -13.82
CA ARG A 44 4.65 -9.54 -14.42
C ARG A 44 4.02 -9.07 -15.73
N ILE A 45 3.64 -7.80 -15.82
CA ILE A 45 3.10 -7.22 -17.08
C ILE A 45 4.18 -7.22 -18.17
N GLN A 46 5.41 -6.85 -17.82
CA GLN A 46 6.55 -6.87 -18.75
C GLN A 46 6.92 -8.30 -19.17
N ALA A 47 7.01 -9.22 -18.21
CA ALA A 47 7.38 -10.62 -18.46
C ALA A 47 6.32 -11.38 -19.27
N SER A 48 5.05 -10.99 -19.17
CA SER A 48 3.96 -11.56 -19.97
C SER A 48 3.80 -10.93 -21.35
N HIS A 49 4.71 -10.03 -21.76
CA HIS A 49 4.60 -9.29 -23.02
C HIS A 49 3.27 -8.53 -23.16
N PHE A 50 2.77 -7.98 -22.05
CA PHE A 50 1.52 -7.21 -21.99
C PHE A 50 0.28 -8.04 -22.36
N ASP A 51 0.22 -9.28 -21.88
CA ASP A 51 -0.95 -10.14 -22.04
C ASP A 51 -2.13 -9.64 -21.19
N GLU A 52 -3.30 -9.48 -21.81
CA GLU A 52 -4.51 -8.97 -21.16
C GLU A 52 -5.02 -9.91 -20.05
N SER A 53 -4.81 -11.21 -20.18
CA SER A 53 -5.22 -12.18 -19.14
C SER A 53 -4.43 -12.00 -17.85
N VAL A 54 -3.12 -11.77 -17.94
CA VAL A 54 -2.25 -11.53 -16.78
C VAL A 54 -2.56 -10.18 -16.14
N ILE A 55 -2.87 -9.17 -16.94
CA ILE A 55 -3.30 -7.85 -16.45
C ILE A 55 -4.61 -7.98 -15.67
N ASN A 56 -5.60 -8.68 -16.21
CA ASN A 56 -6.89 -8.88 -15.54
C ASN A 56 -6.74 -9.70 -14.25
N GLU A 57 -5.93 -10.75 -14.26
CA GLU A 57 -5.60 -11.52 -13.06
C GLU A 57 -4.96 -10.63 -11.97
N LEU A 58 -4.05 -9.75 -12.35
CA LEU A 58 -3.41 -8.81 -11.42
C LEU A 58 -4.41 -7.81 -10.84
N ILE A 59 -5.31 -7.28 -11.66
CA ILE A 59 -6.39 -6.36 -11.22
C ILE A 59 -7.32 -7.07 -10.23
N GLU A 60 -7.68 -8.33 -10.49
CA GLU A 60 -8.50 -9.13 -9.58
C GLU A 60 -7.75 -9.56 -8.31
N SER A 61 -6.43 -9.73 -8.39
CA SER A 61 -5.61 -10.12 -7.24
C SER A 61 -5.40 -9.01 -6.21
N ALA A 62 -5.47 -7.74 -6.63
CA ALA A 62 -5.31 -6.58 -5.76
C ALA A 62 -6.35 -6.53 -4.60
N PRO A 63 -7.67 -6.59 -4.85
CA PRO A 63 -8.67 -6.61 -3.78
C PRO A 63 -8.64 -7.91 -2.95
N ASN A 64 -8.15 -9.02 -3.52
CA ASN A 64 -7.99 -10.29 -2.79
C ASN A 64 -6.87 -10.23 -1.74
N GLN A 65 -5.80 -9.47 -1.99
CA GLN A 65 -4.72 -9.26 -1.02
C GLN A 65 -5.08 -8.20 0.01
N HIS A 66 -5.71 -7.10 -0.42
CA HIS A 66 -6.19 -6.05 0.46
C HIS A 66 -7.51 -5.46 -0.09
N PRO A 67 -8.62 -5.51 0.67
CA PRO A 67 -9.95 -5.10 0.16
C PRO A 67 -10.03 -3.67 -0.36
N GLU A 68 -9.14 -2.78 0.12
CA GLU A 68 -9.11 -1.37 -0.24
C GLU A 68 -8.05 -1.04 -1.31
N TRP A 69 -7.40 -2.04 -1.92
CA TRP A 69 -6.43 -1.84 -3.00
C TRP A 69 -7.10 -1.91 -4.38
N ILE A 70 -6.82 -0.91 -5.21
CA ILE A 70 -7.37 -0.81 -6.56
C ILE A 70 -6.19 -0.62 -7.53
N LEU A 71 -5.97 -1.62 -8.38
CA LEU A 71 -4.98 -1.56 -9.45
C LEU A 71 -5.65 -1.10 -10.75
N GLU A 72 -5.16 0.00 -11.33
CA GLU A 72 -5.57 0.53 -12.62
C GLU A 72 -4.39 0.44 -13.60
N VAL A 73 -4.57 -0.30 -14.69
CA VAL A 73 -3.60 -0.37 -15.80
C VAL A 73 -4.18 0.35 -17.00
N LYS A 74 -3.46 1.33 -17.53
CA LYS A 74 -3.87 2.10 -18.72
C LYS A 74 -2.78 2.04 -19.79
N THR A 75 -3.13 1.63 -20.99
CA THR A 75 -2.23 1.69 -22.14
C THR A 75 -1.98 3.16 -22.52
N VAL A 76 -0.72 3.57 -22.58
CA VAL A 76 -0.28 4.95 -22.93
C VAL A 76 0.55 4.97 -24.22
N SER A 77 0.82 3.80 -24.81
CA SER A 77 1.50 3.64 -26.10
C SER A 77 1.00 4.63 -27.15
N VAL A 78 1.94 5.40 -27.72
CA VAL A 78 1.73 6.34 -28.85
C VAL A 78 2.15 5.70 -30.18
N TYR A 79 2.90 4.59 -30.15
CA TYR A 79 3.50 3.94 -31.32
C TYR A 79 3.25 2.42 -31.27
N ASP A 80 2.84 1.84 -32.39
CA ASP A 80 2.48 0.41 -32.56
C ASP A 80 3.61 -0.56 -32.14
N ASP A 81 4.87 -0.14 -32.30
CA ASP A 81 6.06 -0.95 -31.98
C ASP A 81 6.49 -0.91 -30.50
N ARG A 82 5.89 -0.05 -29.66
CA ARG A 82 6.20 0.00 -28.21
C ARG A 82 4.94 0.05 -27.37
N LYS A 83 4.72 -1.01 -26.61
CA LYS A 83 3.63 -1.09 -25.62
C LYS A 83 4.09 -0.47 -24.31
N ASP A 84 3.81 0.81 -24.11
CA ASP A 84 3.96 1.46 -22.81
C ASP A 84 2.61 1.41 -22.06
N MET A 85 2.62 0.89 -20.83
CA MET A 85 1.44 0.87 -19.95
C MET A 85 1.73 1.60 -18.64
N LYS A 86 0.81 2.48 -18.24
CA LYS A 86 0.81 3.15 -16.94
C LYS A 86 0.08 2.27 -15.93
N VAL A 87 0.79 1.88 -14.87
CA VAL A 87 0.28 1.06 -13.77
C VAL A 87 0.13 1.95 -12.55
N VAL A 88 -1.11 2.09 -12.07
CA VAL A 88 -1.47 2.92 -10.92
C VAL A 88 -2.08 2.03 -9.84
N LEU A 89 -1.47 1.99 -8.66
CA LEU A 89 -2.05 1.33 -7.49
C LEU A 89 -2.58 2.41 -6.53
N LYS A 90 -3.88 2.38 -6.26
CA LYS A 90 -4.52 3.14 -5.19
C LYS A 90 -4.60 2.25 -3.97
N TYR A 91 -4.06 2.72 -2.85
CA TYR A 91 -4.06 1.99 -1.58
C TYR A 91 -4.36 2.95 -0.44
N LYS A 92 -4.92 2.41 0.64
CA LYS A 92 -5.19 3.14 1.86
C LYS A 92 -4.37 2.54 2.98
N ILE A 93 -3.94 3.40 3.89
CA ILE A 93 -3.16 3.01 5.06
C ILE A 93 -4.09 3.03 6.26
N THR A 94 -3.94 2.06 7.14
CA THR A 94 -4.63 2.05 8.42
C THR A 94 -4.29 3.34 9.18
N PRO A 95 -5.29 4.17 9.50
CA PRO A 95 -5.04 5.43 10.19
C PRO A 95 -4.36 5.19 11.53
N LEU A 96 -3.42 6.07 11.88
CA LEU A 96 -2.86 6.10 13.22
C LEU A 96 -3.99 6.36 14.24
N PRO A 97 -3.94 5.76 15.44
CA PRO A 97 -4.92 6.05 16.47
C PRO A 97 -4.95 7.55 16.72
N LEU A 98 -6.16 8.14 16.66
CA LEU A 98 -6.46 9.58 16.79
C LEU A 98 -6.24 10.47 15.55
N ILE A 99 -5.80 9.91 14.41
CA ILE A 99 -5.67 10.64 13.15
C ILE A 99 -6.65 10.05 12.15
N GLU A 100 -7.72 10.78 11.84
CA GLU A 100 -8.67 10.39 10.80
C GLU A 100 -8.09 10.77 9.43
N ASP A 101 -7.11 10.01 8.95
CA ASP A 101 -6.65 10.11 7.57
C ASP A 101 -7.34 9.00 6.75
N ARG A 102 -8.23 9.41 5.84
CA ARG A 102 -9.01 8.50 4.98
C ARG A 102 -8.67 8.67 3.50
N ASP A 103 -7.63 9.44 3.18
CA ASP A 103 -7.30 9.71 1.79
C ASP A 103 -6.53 8.55 1.16
N TYR A 104 -6.94 8.20 -0.07
CA TYR A 104 -6.25 7.20 -0.88
C TYR A 104 -4.89 7.73 -1.30
N ARG A 105 -3.85 6.94 -1.06
CA ARG A 105 -2.52 7.16 -1.61
C ARG A 105 -2.40 6.44 -2.93
N THR A 106 -1.62 7.02 -3.85
CA THR A 106 -1.44 6.46 -5.19
C THR A 106 0.04 6.26 -5.47
N ILE A 107 0.41 5.05 -5.90
CA ILE A 107 1.71 4.77 -6.51
C ILE A 107 1.51 4.64 -8.01
N THR A 108 2.31 5.37 -8.78
CA THR A 108 2.28 5.34 -10.25
C THR A 108 3.62 4.87 -10.77
N GLY A 109 3.59 3.96 -11.74
CA GLY A 109 4.76 3.54 -12.50
C GLY A 109 4.41 3.23 -13.95
N PHE A 110 5.44 2.89 -14.72
CA PHE A 110 5.31 2.59 -16.13
C PHE A 110 5.95 1.23 -16.41
N ALA A 111 5.19 0.34 -17.03
CA ALA A 111 5.70 -0.87 -17.65
C ALA A 111 6.07 -0.54 -19.10
N ARG A 112 7.32 -0.85 -19.47
CA ARG A 112 7.94 -0.63 -20.79
C ARG A 112 8.55 -1.91 -21.33
#